data_AF-A0A2V8NXL1-F1
#
_entry.id   AF-A0A2V8NXL1-F1
#
_cell.length_a   1.000
_cell.length_b   1.000
_cell.length_c   1.000
_cell.angle_alpha   90.00
_cell.angle_beta   90.00
_cell.angle_gamma   90.00
#
_symmetry.space_group_name_H-M   'P 1'
#
loop_
_entity.id
_entity.type
_entity.pdbx_description
1 polymer ?
#
loop_
_entity_poly.entity_id
_entity_poly.type
_entity_poly.pdbx_seq_one_letter_code
_entity_poly.pdbx_strand_id
1 'polypeptide(L)'
;MKLRRIACVIVVLSGSAFAQGYLTGVALNKKIVTDFYRLVFEPRNPDLIEQYVAPDFVEHNPLIEGGRDGLVKFIKTLPRPSSDDIGSEMKNPPAYTIAEGDLVTFIFKERVPDPKDKTKTYDRFTFDMFRIKNGKIVEHWDGAAK
;
A
#
# COMPACT_ATOMS: atom_id res chain seq x y z
N MET A 1 -7.02 -26.48 -62.71
CA MET A 1 -5.93 -25.56 -62.29
C MET A 1 -6.55 -24.20 -61.98
N LYS A 2 -6.48 -23.54 -60.82
CA LYS A 2 -5.70 -23.67 -59.58
C LYS A 2 -6.60 -23.20 -58.41
N LEU A 3 -6.70 -23.98 -57.34
CA LEU A 3 -7.34 -23.54 -56.10
C LEU A 3 -6.32 -22.72 -55.29
N ARG A 4 -6.56 -21.43 -55.06
CA ARG A 4 -5.74 -20.61 -54.16
C ARG A 4 -6.22 -20.83 -52.73
N ARG A 5 -5.41 -21.50 -51.91
CA ARG A 5 -5.64 -21.63 -50.46
C ARG A 5 -5.34 -20.28 -49.81
N ILE A 6 -6.37 -19.65 -49.23
CA ILE A 6 -6.19 -18.49 -48.34
C ILE A 6 -5.78 -19.06 -46.98
N ALA A 7 -4.53 -18.87 -46.59
CA ALA A 7 -4.08 -19.15 -45.24
C ALA A 7 -4.56 -18.01 -44.33
N CYS A 8 -5.51 -18.31 -43.45
CA CYS A 8 -5.90 -17.41 -42.36
C CYS A 8 -4.81 -17.48 -41.29
N VAL A 9 -3.97 -16.44 -41.21
CA VAL A 9 -3.03 -16.28 -40.10
C VAL A 9 -3.83 -15.81 -38.89
N ILE A 10 -4.15 -16.73 -37.98
CA ILE A 10 -4.69 -16.38 -36.66
C ILE A 10 -3.51 -15.86 -35.84
N VAL A 11 -3.39 -14.54 -35.72
CA VAL A 11 -2.52 -13.92 -34.72
C VAL A 11 -3.20 -14.11 -33.36
N VAL A 12 -2.73 -15.09 -32.59
CA VAL A 12 -3.17 -15.27 -31.20
C VAL A 12 -2.57 -14.12 -30.38
N LEU A 13 -3.38 -13.11 -30.07
CA LEU A 13 -3.05 -12.02 -29.15
C LEU A 13 -3.03 -12.54 -27.70
N SER A 14 -2.02 -13.33 -27.34
CA SER A 14 -1.86 -13.82 -25.96
C SER A 14 -1.35 -12.74 -25.00
N GLY A 15 -0.70 -11.68 -25.50
CA GLY A 15 -0.11 -10.62 -24.66
C GLY A 15 -1.12 -9.71 -23.94
N SER A 16 -2.33 -9.52 -24.48
CA SER A 16 -3.32 -8.59 -23.93
C SER A 16 -3.96 -9.08 -22.62
N ALA A 17 -4.22 -10.39 -22.48
CA ALA A 17 -4.80 -10.96 -21.27
C ALA A 17 -3.82 -10.93 -20.08
N PHE A 18 -2.53 -11.20 -20.31
CA PHE A 18 -1.50 -11.11 -19.28
C PHE A 18 -1.28 -9.66 -18.82
N ALA A 19 -1.19 -8.71 -19.75
CA ALA A 19 -1.09 -7.29 -19.41
C ALA A 19 -2.33 -6.81 -18.63
N GLN A 20 -3.53 -7.21 -19.06
CA GLN A 20 -4.76 -6.88 -18.35
C GLN A 20 -4.78 -7.47 -16.93
N GLY A 21 -4.45 -8.76 -16.77
CA GLY A 21 -4.36 -9.43 -15.48
C GLY A 21 -3.36 -8.75 -14.53
N TYR A 22 -2.18 -8.41 -15.05
CA TYR A 22 -1.15 -7.66 -14.32
C TYR A 22 -1.68 -6.28 -13.86
N LEU A 23 -2.24 -5.48 -14.77
CA LEU A 23 -2.79 -4.17 -14.46
C LEU A 23 -3.93 -4.24 -13.44
N THR A 24 -4.79 -5.27 -13.52
CA THR A 24 -5.83 -5.51 -12.51
C THR A 24 -5.25 -5.91 -11.15
N GLY A 25 -4.17 -6.69 -11.13
CA GLY A 25 -3.48 -7.08 -9.90
C GLY A 25 -2.83 -5.87 -9.22
N VAL A 26 -2.12 -5.04 -9.98
CA VAL A 26 -1.50 -3.81 -9.46
C VAL A 26 -2.55 -2.84 -8.91
N ALA A 27 -3.65 -2.63 -9.62
CA ALA A 27 -4.75 -1.78 -9.15
C ALA A 27 -5.38 -2.32 -7.86
N LEU A 28 -5.57 -3.64 -7.76
CA LEU A 28 -6.08 -4.28 -6.56
C LEU A 28 -5.11 -4.14 -5.37
N ASN A 29 -3.81 -4.34 -5.59
CA ASN A 29 -2.79 -4.18 -4.56
C ASN A 29 -2.78 -2.75 -4.00
N LYS A 30 -2.83 -1.74 -4.88
CA LYS A 30 -2.98 -0.34 -4.45
C LYS A 30 -4.24 -0.15 -3.60
N LYS A 31 -5.37 -0.72 -4.03
CA LYS A 31 -6.63 -0.61 -3.28
C LYS A 31 -6.54 -1.24 -1.90
N ILE A 32 -5.92 -2.41 -1.76
CA ILE A 32 -5.72 -3.08 -0.47
C ILE A 32 -4.96 -2.19 0.51
N VAL A 33 -3.84 -1.58 0.06
CA VAL A 33 -3.04 -0.69 0.92
C VAL A 33 -3.81 0.59 1.23
N THR A 34 -4.46 1.20 0.24
CA THR A 34 -5.30 2.40 0.46
C THR A 34 -6.41 2.15 1.48
N ASP A 35 -7.13 1.04 1.36
CA ASP A 35 -8.20 0.69 2.29
C ASP A 35 -7.64 0.31 3.67
N PHE A 36 -6.48 -0.35 3.75
CA PHE A 36 -5.81 -0.56 5.04
C PHE A 36 -5.54 0.76 5.76
N TYR A 37 -4.99 1.77 5.08
CA TYR A 37 -4.80 3.08 5.69
C TYR A 37 -6.13 3.71 6.11
N ARG A 38 -7.08 3.81 5.18
CA ARG A 38 -8.34 4.52 5.41
C ARG A 38 -9.22 3.85 6.47
N LEU A 39 -9.27 2.53 6.51
CA LEU A 39 -10.22 1.78 7.35
C LEU A 39 -9.59 1.22 8.62
N VAL A 40 -8.27 1.03 8.67
CA VAL A 40 -7.58 0.42 9.84
C VAL A 40 -6.65 1.44 10.49
N PHE A 41 -5.67 1.96 9.75
CA PHE A 41 -4.57 2.74 10.32
C PHE A 41 -4.99 4.15 10.74
N GLU A 42 -5.65 4.92 9.84
CA GLU A 42 -6.12 6.27 10.12
C GLU A 42 -7.21 6.35 11.21
N PRO A 43 -8.21 5.46 11.28
CA PRO A 43 -9.19 5.48 12.36
C PRO A 43 -8.72 4.76 13.64
N ARG A 44 -7.56 4.09 13.59
CA ARG A 44 -7.03 3.26 14.69
C ARG A 44 -8.02 2.15 15.07
N ASN A 45 -8.50 1.46 14.03
CA ASN A 45 -9.51 0.42 14.10
C ASN A 45 -8.87 -0.97 13.88
N PRO A 46 -8.34 -1.63 14.93
CA PRO A 46 -7.71 -2.92 14.79
C PRO A 46 -8.69 -4.05 14.44
N ASP A 47 -10.00 -3.86 14.59
CA ASP A 47 -11.00 -4.92 14.37
C ASP A 47 -11.08 -5.35 12.89
N LEU A 48 -10.63 -4.48 11.99
CA LEU A 48 -10.59 -4.75 10.56
C LEU A 48 -9.22 -5.30 10.10
N ILE A 49 -8.21 -5.38 10.98
CA ILE A 49 -6.84 -5.66 10.55
C ILE A 49 -6.71 -7.01 9.84
N GLU A 50 -7.46 -8.03 10.29
CA GLU A 50 -7.41 -9.38 9.71
C GLU A 50 -7.90 -9.40 8.26
N GLN A 51 -8.69 -8.40 7.84
CA GLN A 51 -9.16 -8.25 6.47
C GLN A 51 -8.05 -7.79 5.52
N TYR A 52 -7.00 -7.15 6.04
CA TYR A 52 -5.95 -6.55 5.22
C TYR A 52 -4.57 -7.14 5.46
N VAL A 53 -4.26 -7.60 6.66
CA VAL A 53 -2.90 -8.02 7.06
C VAL A 53 -2.88 -9.52 7.38
N ALA A 54 -1.91 -10.22 6.81
CA ALA A 54 -1.71 -11.65 7.05
C ALA A 54 -1.20 -11.92 8.47
N PRO A 55 -1.49 -13.08 9.07
CA PRO A 55 -1.04 -13.40 10.43
C PRO A 55 0.49 -13.47 10.54
N ASP A 56 1.17 -13.92 9.48
CA ASP A 56 2.63 -14.05 9.35
C ASP A 56 3.32 -12.79 8.81
N PHE A 57 2.69 -11.62 8.98
CA PHE A 57 3.21 -10.32 8.56
C PHE A 57 4.64 -10.06 9.08
N VAL A 58 5.54 -9.72 8.16
CA VAL A 58 6.92 -9.35 8.47
C VAL A 58 7.03 -7.84 8.58
N GLU A 59 7.42 -7.36 9.76
CA GLU A 59 7.63 -5.94 10.05
C GLU A 59 9.12 -5.63 10.11
N HIS A 60 9.58 -4.70 9.29
CA HIS A 60 10.99 -4.28 9.26
C HIS A 60 11.25 -3.01 10.09
N ASN A 61 10.21 -2.27 10.50
CA ASN A 61 10.37 -1.17 11.43
C ASN A 61 10.84 -1.70 12.80
N PRO A 62 12.04 -1.35 13.27
CA PRO A 62 12.61 -1.92 14.49
C PRO A 62 11.92 -1.43 15.79
N LEU A 63 11.02 -0.46 15.68
CA LEU A 63 10.24 0.10 16.79
C LEU A 63 8.88 -0.59 16.96
N ILE A 64 8.48 -1.43 16.00
CA ILE A 64 7.23 -2.18 16.01
C ILE A 64 7.54 -3.65 16.24
N GLU A 65 6.79 -4.28 17.14
CA GLU A 65 6.89 -5.71 17.36
C GLU A 65 6.47 -6.47 16.10
N GLY A 66 7.17 -7.54 15.75
CA GLY A 66 6.88 -8.31 14.54
C GLY A 66 5.50 -8.98 14.55
N GLY A 67 5.02 -9.37 13.37
CA GLY A 67 3.73 -10.04 13.23
C GLY A 67 2.53 -9.08 13.29
N ARG A 68 1.37 -9.60 12.90
CA ARG A 68 0.12 -8.81 12.90
C ARG A 68 -0.26 -8.32 14.30
N ASP A 69 -0.02 -9.12 15.32
CA ASP A 69 -0.34 -8.76 16.71
C ASP A 69 0.52 -7.59 17.21
N GLY A 70 1.79 -7.54 16.80
CA GLY A 70 2.67 -6.41 17.07
C GLY A 70 2.19 -5.12 16.41
N LEU A 71 1.71 -5.20 15.16
CA LEU A 71 1.06 -4.08 14.47
C LEU A 71 -0.25 -3.65 15.16
N VAL A 72 -1.09 -4.59 15.62
CA VAL A 72 -2.31 -4.27 16.41
C VAL A 72 -1.94 -3.50 17.67
N LYS A 73 -0.92 -3.97 18.40
CA LYS A 73 -0.45 -3.32 19.62
C LYS A 73 0.06 -1.92 19.31
N PHE A 74 0.85 -1.74 18.25
CA PHE A 74 1.32 -0.43 17.81
C PHE A 74 0.15 0.52 17.48
N ILE A 75 -0.82 0.10 16.67
CA ILE A 75 -2.00 0.92 16.33
C ILE A 75 -2.75 1.39 17.59
N LYS A 76 -2.86 0.53 18.61
CA LYS A 76 -3.50 0.87 19.90
C LYS A 76 -2.71 1.88 20.73
N THR A 77 -1.41 2.06 20.49
CA THR A 77 -0.59 3.09 21.16
C THR A 77 -0.72 4.47 20.52
N LEU A 78 -1.19 4.55 19.27
CA LEU A 78 -1.31 5.82 18.56
C LEU A 78 -2.42 6.68 19.18
N PRO A 79 -2.27 8.02 19.17
CA PRO A 79 -3.34 8.93 19.56
C PRO A 79 -4.62 8.66 18.76
N ARG A 80 -5.77 8.71 19.45
CA ARG A 80 -7.07 8.63 18.79
C ARG A 80 -7.25 9.82 17.83
N PRO A 81 -7.84 9.61 16.65
CA PRO A 81 -8.18 10.71 15.77
C PRO A 81 -9.20 11.62 16.44
N SER A 82 -9.22 12.90 16.07
CA SER A 82 -10.15 13.89 16.61
C SER A 82 -11.60 13.71 16.13
N SER A 83 -11.82 12.82 15.16
CA SER A 83 -13.13 12.51 14.59
C SER A 83 -13.19 11.04 14.16
N ASP A 84 -14.31 10.41 14.49
CA ASP A 84 -14.65 9.03 14.09
C ASP A 84 -15.21 8.94 12.66
N ASP A 85 -15.47 10.08 11.99
CA ASP A 85 -15.87 10.06 10.59
C ASP A 85 -14.70 9.58 9.72
N ILE A 86 -14.86 8.43 9.08
CA ILE A 86 -13.84 7.82 8.22
C ILE A 86 -13.85 8.43 6.82
N GLY A 87 -15.00 8.92 6.34
CA GLY A 87 -15.16 9.41 4.97
C GLY A 87 -14.95 8.34 3.87
N SER A 88 -15.12 8.76 2.61
CA SER A 88 -14.91 7.91 1.43
C SER A 88 -13.45 7.84 0.98
N GLU A 89 -12.63 8.81 1.36
CA GLU A 89 -11.24 8.96 0.95
C GLU A 89 -10.30 8.91 2.16
N MET A 90 -9.01 8.65 1.90
CA MET A 90 -7.96 8.75 2.93
C MET A 90 -7.80 10.21 3.37
N LYS A 91 -7.73 10.45 4.68
CA LYS A 91 -7.60 11.82 5.24
C LYS A 91 -6.25 12.43 4.92
N ASN A 92 -5.18 11.63 4.97
CA ASN A 92 -3.82 12.04 4.65
C ASN A 92 -3.27 11.18 3.51
N PRO A 93 -3.69 11.43 2.26
CA PRO A 93 -3.24 10.62 1.14
C PRO A 93 -1.73 10.80 0.89
N PRO A 94 -1.04 9.76 0.39
CA PRO A 94 0.37 9.90 0.00
C PRO A 94 0.51 10.88 -1.16
N ALA A 95 1.64 11.58 -1.21
CA ALA A 95 2.01 12.43 -2.34
C ALA A 95 2.26 11.61 -3.61
N TYR A 96 2.77 10.37 -3.44
CA TYR A 96 2.96 9.43 -4.54
C TYR A 96 2.58 8.01 -4.13
N THR A 97 1.93 7.30 -5.05
CA THR A 97 1.69 5.85 -4.95
C THR A 97 2.32 5.14 -6.14
N ILE A 98 3.36 4.36 -5.87
CA ILE A 98 4.06 3.53 -6.85
C ILE A 98 3.67 2.08 -6.58
N ALA A 99 3.49 1.28 -7.63
CA ALA A 99 3.29 -0.15 -7.46
C ALA A 99 3.85 -0.91 -8.66
N GLU A 100 4.51 -2.02 -8.37
CA GLU A 100 5.13 -2.91 -9.34
C GLU A 100 4.99 -4.35 -8.83
N GLY A 101 4.43 -5.23 -9.65
CA GLY A 101 4.12 -6.60 -9.23
C GLY A 101 3.28 -6.65 -7.96
N ASP A 102 3.84 -7.25 -6.91
CA ASP A 102 3.22 -7.41 -5.59
C ASP A 102 3.65 -6.34 -4.56
N LEU A 103 4.41 -5.33 -4.99
CA LEU A 103 4.88 -4.24 -4.14
C LEU A 103 4.05 -2.96 -4.36
N VAL A 104 3.75 -2.27 -3.27
CA VAL A 104 3.12 -0.95 -3.26
C VAL A 104 3.91 -0.04 -2.33
N THR A 105 4.33 1.11 -2.83
CA THR A 105 5.04 2.14 -2.04
C THR A 105 4.21 3.41 -1.99
N PHE A 106 3.97 3.89 -0.78
CA PHE A 106 3.46 5.21 -0.50
C PHE A 106 4.62 6.14 -0.14
N ILE A 107 4.63 7.32 -0.72
CA ILE A 107 5.53 8.42 -0.31
C ILE A 107 4.66 9.52 0.27
N PHE A 108 4.83 9.78 1.56
CA PHE A 108 4.15 10.87 2.25
C PHE A 108 4.99 12.13 2.21
N LYS A 109 4.32 13.28 2.17
CA LYS A 109 4.92 14.60 2.24
C LYS A 109 4.34 15.33 3.45
N GLU A 110 5.18 15.75 4.36
CA GLU A 110 4.78 16.53 5.53
C GLU A 110 5.59 17.83 5.62
N ARG A 111 4.91 18.94 5.90
CA ARG A 111 5.56 20.22 6.22
C ARG A 111 5.91 20.20 7.71
N VAL A 112 7.19 20.21 8.05
CA VAL A 112 7.63 20.12 9.45
C VAL A 112 8.59 21.25 9.83
N PRO A 113 8.71 21.60 11.13
CA PRO A 113 9.65 22.63 11.58
C PRO A 113 11.09 22.30 11.19
N ASP A 114 11.86 23.32 10.82
CA ASP A 114 13.29 23.15 10.56
C ASP A 114 14.03 22.90 11.90
N PRO A 115 14.88 21.85 11.99
CA PRO A 115 15.57 21.51 13.23
C PRO A 115 16.61 22.55 13.67
N LYS A 116 17.10 23.39 12.75
CA LYS A 116 18.08 24.47 13.01
C LYS A 116 17.40 25.82 13.25
N ASP A 117 16.19 26.02 12.74
CA ASP A 117 15.43 27.25 12.90
C ASP A 117 13.93 26.97 13.00
N LYS A 118 13.41 26.86 14.23
CA LYS A 118 12.01 26.51 14.50
C LYS A 118 11.00 27.54 13.98
N THR A 119 11.43 28.72 13.52
CA THR A 119 10.55 29.70 12.86
C THR A 119 10.31 29.37 11.39
N LYS A 120 11.09 28.46 10.82
CA LYS A 120 11.00 27.97 9.44
C LYS A 120 10.43 26.56 9.39
N THR A 121 10.02 26.17 8.18
CA THR A 121 9.57 24.82 7.88
C THR A 121 10.22 24.31 6.61
N TYR A 122 10.29 22.99 6.46
CA TYR A 122 10.71 22.32 5.25
C TYR A 122 9.79 21.14 4.96
N ASP A 123 9.79 20.67 3.70
CA ASP A 123 9.06 19.47 3.30
C ASP A 123 9.91 18.23 3.64
N ARG A 124 9.40 17.37 4.52
CA ARG A 124 9.95 16.04 4.79
C ARG A 124 9.18 15.00 4.00
N PHE A 125 9.92 14.04 3.43
CA PHE A 125 9.34 12.88 2.77
C PHE A 125 9.65 11.62 3.56
N THR A 126 8.63 10.80 3.77
CA THR A 126 8.76 9.46 4.33
C THR A 126 8.14 8.47 3.35
N PHE A 127 8.48 7.20 3.48
CA PHE A 127 7.89 6.16 2.66
C PHE A 127 7.44 5.01 3.55
N ASP A 128 6.37 4.36 3.12
CA ASP A 128 5.96 3.05 3.59
C ASP A 128 5.85 2.16 2.35
N MET A 129 6.50 1.00 2.35
CA MET A 129 6.43 0.01 1.29
C MET A 129 5.84 -1.28 1.81
N PHE A 130 4.95 -1.87 1.03
CA PHE A 130 4.23 -3.09 1.39
C PHE A 130 4.40 -4.15 0.31
N ARG A 131 4.49 -5.41 0.73
CA ARG A 131 4.32 -6.57 -0.16
C ARG A 131 2.96 -7.21 0.07
N ILE A 132 2.27 -7.54 -1.02
CA ILE A 132 0.92 -8.08 -1.01
C ILE A 132 0.93 -9.52 -1.54
N LYS A 133 0.34 -10.46 -0.82
CA LYS A 133 0.17 -11.84 -1.29
C LYS A 133 -1.22 -12.33 -0.94
N ASN A 134 -1.89 -12.99 -1.89
CA ASN A 134 -3.23 -13.53 -1.71
C ASN A 134 -4.25 -12.51 -1.16
N GLY A 135 -4.16 -11.26 -1.63
CA GLY A 135 -5.04 -10.18 -1.21
C GLY A 135 -4.78 -9.61 0.19
N LYS A 136 -3.61 -9.91 0.79
CA LYS A 136 -3.21 -9.42 2.12
C LYS A 136 -1.83 -8.77 2.08
N ILE A 137 -1.62 -7.77 2.90
CA ILE A 137 -0.31 -7.24 3.25
C ILE A 137 0.42 -8.31 4.06
N VAL A 138 1.59 -8.73 3.58
CA VAL A 138 2.43 -9.76 4.21
C VAL A 138 3.76 -9.23 4.70
N GLU A 139 4.15 -8.01 4.31
CA GLU A 139 5.43 -7.43 4.70
C GLU A 139 5.39 -5.91 4.57
N HIS A 140 6.14 -5.21 5.43
CA HIS A 140 6.24 -3.75 5.47
C HIS A 140 7.68 -3.28 5.70
N TRP A 141 8.08 -2.23 4.97
CA TRP A 141 9.34 -1.50 5.18
C TRP A 141 9.07 0.00 5.25
N ASP A 142 9.79 0.68 6.14
CA ASP A 142 9.85 2.13 6.22
C ASP A 142 11.30 2.62 6.45
N GLY A 143 11.45 3.91 6.72
CA GLY A 143 12.74 4.54 7.01
C GLY A 143 13.13 4.58 8.49
N ALA A 144 12.44 3.84 9.37
CA ALA A 144 12.72 3.90 10.80
C ALA A 144 14.06 3.26 11.17
N ALA A 145 14.75 3.88 12.13
CA ALA A 145 16.02 3.41 12.70
C ALA A 145 15.90 3.31 14.23
N LYS A 146 16.76 2.48 14.84
CA LYS A 146 16.87 2.32 16.29
C LYS A 146 17.56 3.51 16.96
#